data_AF-U5XMR5-F1
#
_entry.id   AF-U5XMR5-F1
#
_cell.length_a   1.000
_cell.length_b   1.000
_cell.length_c   1.000
_cell.angle_alpha   90.00
_cell.angle_beta   90.00
_cell.angle_gamma   90.00
#
_symmetry.space_group_name_H-M   'P 1'
#
loop_
_entity.id
_entity.type
_entity.pdbx_description
1 polymer ?
#
loop_
_entity_poly.entity_id
_entity_poly.type
_entity_poly.pdbx_seq_one_letter_code
_entity_poly.pdbx_strand_id
1 'polypeptide(L)'
;LAENAIGPDAYRNDDILTLKSGKTVEVNNTDAEGRLVLGDGVFHATHEISFKPDVLVDMATLTGAQGIATGHRHAGIFVNDEEEELSFLKAGRASGETCFPVLYCPEYHVTEFRSPVADMRNSVKHVNNASVSCAGQFVA
;
A
#
# COMPACT_ATOMS: atom_id res chain seq x y z
N LEU A 1 10.12 1.74 -11.05
CA LEU A 1 10.56 0.36 -11.32
C LEU A 1 11.80 0.09 -10.48
N ALA A 2 11.87 -1.07 -9.83
CA ALA A 2 12.98 -1.46 -8.97
C ALA A 2 13.12 -3.00 -8.95
N GLU A 3 14.30 -3.49 -8.56
CA GLU A 3 14.56 -4.89 -8.21
C GLU A 3 14.98 -4.94 -6.73
N ASN A 4 14.32 -5.79 -5.93
CA ASN A 4 14.64 -5.93 -4.50
C ASN A 4 15.76 -6.97 -4.30
N ALA A 5 17.00 -6.54 -4.54
CA ALA A 5 18.18 -7.41 -4.47
C ALA A 5 18.79 -7.45 -3.06
N ILE A 6 19.55 -8.52 -2.79
CA ILE A 6 20.39 -8.66 -1.59
C ILE A 6 21.86 -8.41 -1.95
N GLY A 7 22.56 -7.63 -1.12
CA GLY A 7 23.96 -7.32 -1.33
C GLY A 7 24.52 -6.35 -0.28
N PRO A 8 25.79 -5.96 -0.38
CA PRO A 8 26.43 -5.03 0.56
C PRO A 8 25.71 -3.67 0.67
N ASP A 9 25.12 -3.23 -0.44
CA ASP A 9 24.45 -1.93 -0.58
C ASP A 9 22.92 -2.03 -0.41
N ALA A 10 22.40 -3.19 0.00
CA ALA A 10 20.98 -3.33 0.29
C ALA A 10 20.60 -2.39 1.45
N TYR A 11 19.47 -1.70 1.29
CA TYR A 11 18.86 -0.96 2.39
C TYR A 11 18.48 -1.94 3.51
N ARG A 12 18.63 -1.50 4.75
CA ARG A 12 18.63 -2.38 5.91
C ARG A 12 17.33 -2.25 6.68
N ASN A 13 17.00 -3.31 7.42
CA ASN A 13 16.15 -3.12 8.58
C ASN A 13 16.88 -2.16 9.55
N ASP A 14 16.15 -1.19 10.06
CA ASP A 14 16.56 -0.01 10.83
C ASP A 14 17.05 1.21 10.02
N ASP A 15 17.21 1.12 8.70
CA ASP A 15 17.46 2.32 7.89
C ASP A 15 16.21 3.23 7.92
N ILE A 16 16.44 4.55 7.99
CA ILE A 16 15.38 5.56 7.88
C ILE A 16 15.45 6.19 6.49
N LEU A 17 14.40 6.01 5.72
CA LEU A 17 14.25 6.58 4.38
C LEU A 17 13.42 7.86 4.44
N THR A 18 13.75 8.85 3.63
CA THR A 18 12.87 10.00 3.39
C THR A 18 12.21 9.81 2.04
N LEU A 19 10.89 9.57 2.03
CA LEU A 19 10.12 9.47 0.79
C LEU A 19 9.98 10.84 0.14
N LYS A 20 9.58 10.85 -1.13
CA LYS A 20 9.32 12.06 -1.91
C LYS A 20 8.24 12.95 -1.28
N SER A 21 7.34 12.35 -0.51
CA SER A 21 6.33 13.06 0.30
C SER A 21 6.91 13.90 1.44
N GLY A 22 8.20 13.74 1.75
CA GLY A 22 8.88 14.36 2.89
C GLY A 22 8.72 13.59 4.20
N LYS A 23 7.84 12.59 4.25
CA LYS A 23 7.69 11.71 5.42
C LYS A 23 8.88 10.76 5.55
N THR A 24 9.30 10.50 6.78
CA THR A 24 10.36 9.56 7.14
C THR A 24 9.80 8.17 7.45
N VAL A 25 10.46 7.12 6.96
CA VAL A 25 10.06 5.72 7.11
C VAL A 25 11.20 4.91 7.71
N GLU A 26 11.01 4.41 8.92
CA GLU A 26 11.87 3.40 9.53
C GLU A 26 11.55 2.03 8.89
N VAL A 27 12.52 1.47 8.17
CA VAL A 27 12.36 0.17 7.54
C VAL A 27 12.48 -0.91 8.59
N ASN A 28 11.41 -1.62 8.90
CA ASN A 28 11.43 -2.78 9.81
C ASN A 28 11.22 -4.13 9.09
N ASN A 29 10.93 -4.10 7.78
CA ASN A 29 10.99 -5.27 6.92
C ASN A 29 11.31 -4.86 5.46
N THR A 30 12.45 -5.28 4.94
CA THR A 30 12.85 -5.01 3.55
C THR A 30 12.03 -5.78 2.51
N ASP A 31 11.26 -6.80 2.88
CA ASP A 31 10.33 -7.52 1.99
C ASP A 31 8.93 -6.87 1.96
N ALA A 32 8.77 -5.72 2.61
CA ALA A 32 7.63 -4.83 2.46
C ALA A 32 8.02 -3.61 1.60
N GLU A 33 8.69 -3.87 0.48
CA GLU A 33 9.26 -2.85 -0.43
C GLU A 33 8.23 -2.27 -1.40
N GLY A 34 7.25 -3.06 -1.84
CA GLY A 34 6.29 -2.65 -2.87
C GLY A 34 5.54 -1.37 -2.49
N ARG A 35 5.19 -1.22 -1.22
CA ARG A 35 4.53 -0.02 -0.68
C ARG A 35 5.45 1.20 -0.59
N LEU A 36 6.77 1.01 -0.46
CA LEU A 36 7.74 2.10 -0.46
C LEU A 36 7.82 2.72 -1.85
N VAL A 37 7.98 1.88 -2.88
CA VAL A 37 8.05 2.35 -4.28
C VAL A 37 6.72 2.94 -4.75
N LEU A 38 5.59 2.39 -4.27
CA LEU A 38 4.27 2.97 -4.52
C LEU A 38 4.07 4.30 -3.82
N GLY A 39 4.53 4.47 -2.57
CA GLY A 39 4.45 5.74 -1.85
C GLY A 39 5.06 6.91 -2.64
N ASP A 40 6.24 6.71 -3.23
CA ASP A 40 6.84 7.69 -4.13
C ASP A 40 6.07 7.85 -5.45
N GLY A 41 5.55 6.74 -6.00
CA GLY A 41 4.77 6.74 -7.24
C GLY A 41 3.46 7.53 -7.13
N VAL A 42 2.68 7.31 -6.08
CA VAL A 42 1.41 8.02 -5.84
C VAL A 42 1.65 9.48 -5.47
N PHE A 43 2.72 9.79 -4.72
CA PHE A 43 3.10 11.17 -4.47
C PHE A 43 3.45 11.89 -5.77
N HIS A 44 4.26 11.27 -6.63
CA HIS A 44 4.59 11.81 -7.94
C HIS A 44 3.33 12.08 -8.77
N ALA A 45 2.42 11.09 -8.85
CA ALA A 45 1.17 11.21 -9.62
C ALA A 45 0.22 12.29 -9.08
N THR A 46 0.28 12.64 -7.80
CA THR A 46 -0.61 13.64 -7.19
C THR A 46 -0.01 15.04 -7.08
N HIS A 47 1.32 15.16 -7.06
CA HIS A 47 2.02 16.43 -6.78
C HIS A 47 2.94 16.93 -7.88
N GLU A 48 3.55 16.04 -8.69
CA GLU A 48 4.67 16.40 -9.57
C GLU A 48 4.28 16.44 -11.07
N ILE A 49 3.12 15.90 -11.43
CA ILE A 49 2.63 15.91 -12.82
C ILE A 49 1.86 17.20 -13.14
N SER A 50 1.65 17.47 -14.43
CA SER A 50 1.11 18.74 -14.93
C SER A 50 -0.40 18.95 -14.71
N PHE A 51 -1.11 17.95 -14.18
CA PHE A 51 -2.55 18.01 -13.92
C PHE A 51 -2.88 17.39 -12.57
N LYS A 52 -4.13 17.55 -12.11
CA LYS A 52 -4.63 16.95 -10.88
C LYS A 52 -5.59 15.82 -11.24
N PRO A 53 -5.27 14.55 -10.93
CA PRO A 53 -6.18 13.45 -11.20
C PRO A 53 -7.37 13.51 -10.24
N ASP A 54 -8.58 13.30 -10.75
CA ASP A 54 -9.78 13.17 -9.92
C ASP A 54 -9.82 11.82 -9.19
N VAL A 55 -9.28 10.78 -9.82
CA VAL A 55 -9.16 9.41 -9.29
C VAL A 55 -7.74 8.89 -9.50
N LEU A 56 -7.18 8.29 -8.47
CA LEU A 56 -5.89 7.59 -8.53
C LEU A 56 -6.11 6.10 -8.28
N VAL A 57 -5.56 5.26 -9.15
CA VAL A 57 -5.58 3.79 -8.99
C VAL A 57 -4.14 3.30 -8.98
N ASP A 58 -3.71 2.72 -7.86
CA ASP A 58 -2.50 1.92 -7.78
C ASP A 58 -2.84 0.42 -7.83
N MET A 59 -2.01 -0.35 -8.53
CA MET A 59 -2.18 -1.80 -8.68
C MET A 59 -0.86 -2.49 -8.39
N ALA A 60 -0.87 -3.47 -7.48
CA ALA A 60 0.33 -4.25 -7.23
C ALA A 60 0.07 -5.56 -6.47
N THR A 61 1.01 -6.48 -6.61
CA THR A 61 1.04 -7.78 -5.93
C THR A 61 1.68 -7.66 -4.55
N LEU A 62 0.98 -7.02 -3.60
CA LEU A 62 1.59 -6.50 -2.36
C LEU A 62 1.75 -7.49 -1.21
N THR A 63 0.79 -8.39 -1.00
CA THR A 63 0.75 -9.19 0.23
C THR A 63 0.35 -10.62 -0.06
N GLY A 64 0.99 -11.57 0.62
CA GLY A 64 0.46 -12.94 0.70
C GLY A 64 -0.90 -12.97 1.41
N ALA A 65 -1.18 -12.01 2.29
CA ALA A 65 -2.45 -11.88 3.01
C ALA A 65 -3.66 -11.65 2.09
N GLN A 66 -3.47 -11.09 0.89
CA GLN A 66 -4.54 -10.89 -0.08
C GLN A 66 -5.21 -12.23 -0.45
N GLY A 67 -4.41 -13.26 -0.73
CA GLY A 67 -4.93 -14.60 -1.05
C GLY A 67 -5.69 -15.24 0.11
N ILE A 68 -5.33 -14.94 1.36
CA ILE A 68 -6.05 -15.39 2.55
C ILE A 68 -7.39 -14.64 2.70
N ALA A 69 -7.40 -13.34 2.40
CA ALA A 69 -8.56 -12.46 2.60
C ALA A 69 -9.63 -12.63 1.51
N THR A 70 -9.26 -12.52 0.23
CA THR A 70 -10.21 -12.48 -0.90
C THR A 70 -10.03 -13.66 -1.87
N GLY A 71 -9.06 -14.54 -1.65
CA GLY A 71 -8.84 -15.74 -2.45
C GLY A 71 -8.10 -15.48 -3.76
N HIS A 72 -7.99 -16.52 -4.59
CA HIS A 72 -7.11 -16.54 -5.77
C HIS A 72 -7.71 -15.87 -7.02
N ARG A 73 -9.01 -15.59 -7.03
CA ARG A 73 -9.73 -15.06 -8.20
C ARG A 73 -10.30 -13.66 -8.00
N HIS A 74 -10.17 -13.09 -6.79
CA HIS A 74 -10.64 -11.74 -6.51
C HIS A 74 -9.48 -10.91 -5.99
N ALA A 75 -9.11 -9.84 -6.71
CA ALA A 75 -8.19 -8.86 -6.16
C ALA A 75 -8.85 -8.14 -4.97
N GLY A 76 -8.09 -7.92 -3.90
CA GLY A 76 -8.54 -7.13 -2.76
C GLY A 76 -8.43 -5.64 -3.09
N ILE A 77 -9.53 -4.88 -2.95
CA ILE A 77 -9.54 -3.44 -3.18
C ILE A 77 -9.72 -2.68 -1.87
N PHE A 78 -8.88 -1.67 -1.65
CA PHE A 78 -8.93 -0.76 -0.51
C PHE A 78 -9.25 0.63 -1.07
N VAL A 79 -10.49 1.08 -0.89
CA VAL A 79 -11.01 2.27 -1.57
C VAL A 79 -11.56 3.25 -0.54
N ASN A 80 -11.29 4.54 -0.73
CA ASN A 80 -11.65 5.61 0.19
C ASN A 80 -13.02 6.25 -0.05
N ASP A 81 -13.71 5.83 -1.10
CA ASP A 81 -15.03 6.30 -1.51
C ASP A 81 -15.92 5.10 -1.90
N GLU A 82 -17.13 5.07 -1.36
CA GLU A 82 -18.07 3.95 -1.55
C GLU A 82 -18.61 3.88 -3.00
N GLU A 83 -18.85 5.04 -3.62
CA GLU A 83 -19.40 5.07 -4.98
C GLU A 83 -18.38 4.54 -6.00
N GLU A 84 -17.12 4.96 -5.87
CA GLU A 84 -16.03 4.46 -6.71
C GLU A 84 -15.72 2.99 -6.43
N GLU A 85 -15.82 2.52 -5.17
CA GLU A 85 -15.66 1.09 -4.85
C GLU A 85 -16.70 0.25 -5.60
N LEU A 86 -17.98 0.64 -5.52
CA LEU A 86 -19.08 -0.06 -6.18
C LEU A 86 -18.94 -0.02 -7.71
N SER A 87 -18.49 1.11 -8.25
CA SER A 87 -18.16 1.28 -9.67
C SER A 87 -17.08 0.29 -10.11
N PHE A 88 -15.98 0.20 -9.35
CA PHE A 88 -14.85 -0.68 -9.65
C PHE A 88 -15.23 -2.17 -9.56
N LEU A 89 -16.02 -2.55 -8.54
CA LEU A 89 -16.56 -3.90 -8.42
C LEU A 89 -17.45 -4.28 -9.61
N LYS A 90 -18.24 -3.34 -10.14
CA LYS A 90 -19.05 -3.56 -11.33
C LYS A 90 -18.17 -3.79 -12.57
N ALA A 91 -17.09 -3.03 -12.71
CA ALA A 91 -16.12 -3.23 -13.79
C ALA A 91 -15.49 -4.63 -13.74
N GLY A 92 -15.03 -5.07 -12.56
CA GLY A 92 -14.45 -6.42 -12.41
C GLY A 92 -15.42 -7.56 -12.72
N ARG A 93 -16.72 -7.40 -12.39
CA ARG A 93 -17.75 -8.38 -12.78
C ARG A 93 -18.00 -8.41 -14.29
N ALA A 94 -17.94 -7.25 -14.95
CA ALA A 94 -18.16 -7.14 -16.39
C ALA A 94 -16.98 -7.68 -17.20
N SER A 95 -15.73 -7.46 -16.74
CA SER A 95 -14.53 -7.95 -17.42
C SER A 95 -14.24 -9.43 -17.16
N GLY A 96 -14.70 -9.97 -16.03
CA GLY A 96 -14.33 -11.30 -15.54
C GLY A 96 -13.08 -11.31 -14.66
N GLU A 97 -12.41 -10.16 -14.50
CA GLU A 97 -11.29 -9.93 -13.57
C GLU A 97 -11.85 -9.39 -12.26
N THR A 98 -12.44 -10.28 -11.46
CA THR A 98 -13.26 -9.87 -10.31
C THR A 98 -12.43 -9.31 -9.16
N CYS A 99 -13.08 -8.46 -8.35
CA CYS A 99 -12.50 -7.81 -7.17
C CYS A 99 -13.43 -8.01 -5.97
N PHE A 100 -12.91 -7.84 -4.75
CA PHE A 100 -13.70 -7.83 -3.52
C PHE A 100 -13.10 -6.83 -2.51
N PRO A 101 -13.92 -6.07 -1.76
CA PRO A 101 -13.42 -5.08 -0.81
C PRO A 101 -12.62 -5.69 0.34
N VAL A 102 -11.60 -4.96 0.79
CA VAL A 102 -10.99 -5.14 2.11
C VAL A 102 -11.35 -3.92 2.99
N LEU A 103 -11.18 -4.05 4.31
CA LEU A 103 -11.66 -3.04 5.25
C LEU A 103 -10.99 -1.67 5.03
N TYR A 104 -11.75 -0.65 4.64
CA TYR A 104 -11.33 0.75 4.70
C TYR A 104 -11.64 1.35 6.08
N CYS A 105 -10.60 1.60 6.88
CA CYS A 105 -10.73 2.15 8.24
C CYS A 105 -9.39 2.75 8.72
N PRO A 106 -8.98 3.91 8.15
CA PRO A 106 -7.66 4.50 8.36
C PRO A 106 -7.27 4.66 9.84
N GLU A 107 -8.22 5.03 10.69
CA GLU A 107 -8.03 5.28 12.11
C GLU A 107 -7.49 4.06 12.89
N TYR A 108 -7.75 2.84 12.42
CA TYR A 108 -7.19 1.62 13.00
C TYR A 108 -5.83 1.30 12.39
N HIS A 109 -5.74 1.40 11.07
CA HIS A 109 -4.59 0.96 10.28
C HIS A 109 -3.33 1.78 10.58
N VAL A 110 -3.45 3.10 10.76
CA VAL A 110 -2.28 3.98 11.04
C VAL A 110 -1.54 3.60 12.32
N THR A 111 -2.22 2.97 13.29
CA THR A 111 -1.62 2.59 14.57
C THR A 111 -0.62 1.44 14.45
N GLU A 112 -0.73 0.63 13.38
CA GLU A 112 0.17 -0.49 13.11
C GLU A 112 1.56 -0.07 12.65
N PHE A 113 1.72 1.19 12.23
CA PHE A 113 2.95 1.73 11.66
C PHE A 113 3.69 2.69 12.60
N ARG A 114 3.40 2.69 13.90
CA ARG A 114 4.10 3.59 14.85
C ARG A 114 5.61 3.31 14.87
N SER A 115 6.39 4.35 14.63
CA SER A 115 7.85 4.37 14.81
C SER A 115 8.22 5.25 16.01
N PRO A 116 9.24 4.87 16.80
CA PRO A 116 9.81 5.75 17.83
C PRO A 116 10.80 6.80 17.27
N VAL A 117 11.24 6.67 16.02
CA VAL A 117 12.37 7.44 15.45
C VAL A 117 12.08 8.07 14.08
N ALA A 118 10.95 7.73 13.45
CA ALA A 118 10.49 8.25 12.17
C ALA A 118 8.98 8.54 12.23
N ASP A 119 8.41 9.10 11.16
CA ASP A 119 6.96 9.33 11.08
C ASP A 119 6.18 8.01 11.08
N MET A 120 6.75 6.96 10.46
CA MET A 120 6.14 5.63 10.41
C MET A 120 7.14 4.51 10.17
N ARG A 121 6.71 3.26 10.40
CA ARG A 121 7.34 2.02 9.95
C ARG A 121 6.72 1.52 8.65
N ASN A 122 7.41 0.66 7.89
CA ASN A 122 6.87 0.12 6.65
C ASN A 122 6.10 -1.21 6.80
N SER A 123 6.37 -2.00 7.84
CA SER A 123 5.67 -3.25 8.13
C SER A 123 4.88 -3.19 9.43
N VAL A 124 3.70 -3.81 9.42
CA VAL A 124 2.75 -3.83 10.54
C VAL A 124 3.35 -4.45 11.79
N LYS A 125 2.91 -3.99 12.97
CA LYS A 125 3.27 -4.58 14.25
C LYS A 125 2.54 -5.91 14.50
N HIS A 126 1.27 -6.02 14.09
CA HIS A 126 0.44 -7.21 14.25
C HIS A 126 -0.05 -7.72 12.88
N VAL A 127 0.43 -8.89 12.47
CA VAL A 127 0.14 -9.47 11.14
C VAL A 127 -1.32 -9.90 10.94
N ASN A 128 -2.06 -10.08 12.03
CA ASN A 128 -3.43 -10.55 12.08
C ASN A 128 -4.48 -9.42 12.19
N ASN A 129 -4.07 -8.16 11.96
CA ASN A 129 -4.94 -7.00 12.06
C ASN A 129 -5.14 -6.31 10.69
N ALA A 130 -6.01 -6.87 9.84
CA ALA A 130 -6.35 -6.33 8.52
C ALA A 130 -5.12 -5.95 7.65
N SER A 131 -4.15 -6.85 7.54
CA SER A 131 -2.83 -6.55 6.95
C SER A 131 -2.84 -6.18 5.46
N VAL A 132 -3.87 -6.59 4.69
CA VAL A 132 -4.08 -6.10 3.32
C VAL A 132 -4.45 -4.62 3.33
N SER A 133 -5.41 -4.24 4.17
CA SER A 133 -5.83 -2.84 4.35
C SER A 133 -4.72 -1.97 4.90
N CYS A 134 -3.92 -2.46 5.85
CA CYS A 134 -2.77 -1.73 6.36
C CYS A 134 -1.76 -1.42 5.25
N ALA A 135 -1.51 -2.37 4.33
CA ALA A 135 -0.61 -2.13 3.21
C ALA A 135 -1.13 -1.02 2.27
N GLY A 136 -2.44 -0.97 2.02
CA GLY A 136 -3.09 0.14 1.30
C GLY A 136 -2.98 1.46 2.08
N GLN A 137 -3.21 1.44 3.40
CA GLN A 137 -3.10 2.62 4.25
C GLN A 137 -1.68 3.22 4.27
N PHE A 138 -0.63 2.42 4.14
CA PHE A 138 0.73 2.93 4.05
C PHE A 138 0.93 3.84 2.82
N VAL A 139 0.29 3.49 1.70
CA VAL A 139 0.41 4.22 0.43
C VAL A 139 -0.42 5.52 0.44
N ALA A 140 -1.52 5.55 1.21
CA ALA A 140 -2.48 6.64 1.28
C ALA A 140 -1.99 7.94 1.96
#